data_AF-A0A7S4NII1-F1
#
_entry.id   AF-A0A7S4NII1-F1
#
_cell.length_a   1.000
_cell.length_b   1.000
_cell.length_c   1.000
_cell.angle_alpha   90.00
_cell.angle_beta   90.00
_cell.angle_gamma   90.00
#
_symmetry.space_group_name_H-M   'P 1'
#
loop_
_entity.id
_entity.type
_entity.pdbx_description
1 polymer ?
#
loop_
_entity_poly.entity_id
_entity_poly.type
_entity_poly.pdbx_seq_one_letter_code
_entity_poly.pdbx_strand_id
1 'polypeptide(L)'
;GNRRCLVRFRHGEETCWINDSLIRLIPEEHDRAGFSPSPGDVVEAALPDENGNLRYWWEGVVNEAKGNFFVVEFPHERHSKKKEVVELDHLRPTYGHPTLCIEKKMIEFPPNMQASNERVEKFLDSKLKNVIGIRGLMTSKLDVENRHLCLIGTLPAVEVASNLVDIIFTQAIHMNLVNNAQKNTEFINVEKKYACVSFQVDPRYLGLVIGPQGRNLKPAKEIQGIQSIDVYANGLVNIYGDNQNVVEEARKELELVTENIPIHRNQVGLIIGKGGSQIIELQKFSSSRMVVKQVEDTEEAYYIQMFGTRHSIETGQALVKYLISTFQEKEEKQALISNLSDELRTMSHRKLRPGRRRQEGVNDVASSQQNLTPSTQQQQQQQQQQQQQQ
;
A
#
# COMPACT_ATOMS: atom_id res chain seq x y z
N GLY A 1 -24.43 -7.34 -25.62
CA GLY A 1 -25.49 -8.05 -26.35
C GLY A 1 -24.98 -9.35 -26.93
N ASN A 2 -24.17 -9.30 -27.99
CA ASN A 2 -23.61 -10.49 -28.65
C ASN A 2 -22.08 -10.48 -28.57
N ARG A 3 -21.52 -10.81 -27.41
CA ARG A 3 -20.07 -11.00 -27.31
C ARG A 3 -19.72 -12.29 -28.03
N ARG A 4 -18.73 -12.21 -28.93
CA ARG A 4 -18.22 -13.37 -29.65
C ARG A 4 -16.74 -13.47 -29.41
N CYS A 5 -16.24 -14.70 -29.31
CA CYS A 5 -14.81 -14.98 -29.23
C CYS A 5 -14.37 -15.65 -30.52
N LEU A 6 -13.20 -15.23 -31.01
CA LEU A 6 -12.55 -15.90 -32.13
C LEU A 6 -11.85 -17.14 -31.57
N VAL A 7 -12.27 -18.32 -32.01
CA VAL A 7 -11.68 -19.59 -31.58
C VAL A 7 -10.91 -20.24 -32.73
N ARG A 8 -9.91 -21.05 -32.38
CA ARG A 8 -9.17 -21.89 -33.31
C ARG A 8 -9.32 -23.35 -32.88
N PHE A 9 -9.72 -24.21 -33.82
CA PHE A 9 -9.83 -25.65 -33.57
C PHE A 9 -8.46 -26.32 -33.69
N ARG A 10 -8.28 -27.44 -32.98
CA ARG A 10 -6.98 -28.13 -32.84
C ARG A 10 -6.35 -28.55 -34.18
N HIS A 11 -7.16 -28.86 -35.19
CA HIS A 11 -6.73 -29.32 -36.53
C HIS A 11 -7.46 -28.64 -37.70
N GLY A 12 -8.09 -27.48 -37.48
CA GLY A 12 -8.65 -26.64 -38.54
C GLY A 12 -7.84 -25.36 -38.67
N GLU A 13 -7.42 -25.00 -39.89
CA GLU A 13 -6.74 -23.71 -40.13
C GLU A 13 -7.69 -22.52 -40.01
N GLU A 14 -9.01 -22.74 -40.14
CA GLU A 14 -10.01 -21.68 -40.10
C GLU A 14 -10.40 -21.33 -38.66
N THR A 15 -10.26 -20.05 -38.34
CA THR A 15 -10.80 -19.45 -37.12
C THR A 15 -12.25 -19.05 -37.33
N CYS A 16 -13.12 -19.27 -36.34
CA CYS A 16 -14.52 -18.84 -36.41
C CYS A 16 -14.93 -18.04 -35.17
N TRP A 17 -15.94 -17.20 -35.34
CA TRP A 17 -16.53 -16.44 -34.24
C TRP A 17 -17.65 -17.23 -33.60
N ILE A 18 -17.46 -17.60 -32.33
CA ILE A 18 -18.45 -18.31 -31.52
C ILE A 18 -19.02 -17.37 -30.46
N ASN A 19 -20.30 -17.52 -30.15
CA ASN A 19 -20.92 -16.80 -29.03
C ASN A 19 -20.25 -17.21 -27.71
N ASP A 20 -19.89 -16.25 -26.86
CA ASP A 20 -19.20 -16.54 -25.59
C ASP A 20 -20.02 -17.48 -24.68
N SER A 21 -21.34 -17.46 -24.78
CA SER A 21 -22.25 -18.37 -24.07
C SER A 21 -22.08 -19.85 -24.44
N LEU A 22 -21.47 -20.17 -25.59
CA LEU A 22 -21.21 -21.53 -26.04
C LEU A 22 -19.80 -22.02 -25.66
N ILE A 23 -19.03 -21.20 -24.94
CA ILE A 23 -17.66 -21.49 -24.55
C ILE A 23 -17.62 -21.88 -23.08
N ARG A 24 -17.02 -23.04 -22.80
CA ARG A 24 -16.73 -23.51 -21.44
C ARG A 24 -15.29 -24.04 -21.35
N LEU A 25 -14.74 -24.05 -20.15
CA LEU A 25 -13.46 -24.71 -19.89
C LEU A 25 -13.61 -26.22 -20.05
N ILE A 26 -12.50 -26.88 -20.37
CA ILE A 26 -12.42 -28.34 -20.28
C ILE A 26 -12.70 -28.72 -18.82
N PRO A 27 -13.68 -29.58 -18.53
CA PRO A 27 -13.91 -30.07 -17.17
C PRO A 27 -12.64 -30.67 -16.57
N GLU A 28 -12.45 -30.53 -15.26
CA GLU A 28 -11.33 -31.18 -14.57
C GLU A 28 -11.40 -32.69 -14.76
N GLU A 29 -10.23 -33.34 -14.85
CA GLU A 29 -10.16 -34.80 -14.87
C GLU A 29 -10.81 -35.35 -13.61
N HIS A 30 -11.86 -36.16 -13.76
CA HIS A 30 -12.46 -36.84 -12.63
C HIS A 30 -11.60 -38.04 -12.22
N ASP A 31 -11.66 -38.39 -10.95
CA ASP A 31 -11.10 -39.64 -10.48
C ASP A 31 -11.87 -40.81 -11.12
N ARG A 32 -11.20 -41.53 -12.03
CA ARG A 32 -11.80 -42.65 -12.76
C ARG A 32 -12.10 -43.84 -11.87
N ALA A 33 -11.51 -43.92 -10.68
CA ALA A 33 -11.65 -45.06 -9.79
C ALA A 33 -13.08 -45.27 -9.24
N GLY A 34 -13.97 -44.27 -9.36
CA GLY A 34 -15.35 -44.35 -8.84
C GLY A 34 -16.45 -44.09 -9.88
N PHE A 35 -16.13 -43.90 -11.15
CA PHE A 35 -17.12 -43.57 -12.17
C PHE A 35 -17.72 -44.83 -12.80
N SER A 36 -19.00 -45.10 -12.51
CA SER A 36 -19.76 -46.23 -13.05
C SER A 36 -21.19 -45.77 -13.36
N PRO A 37 -21.44 -45.24 -14.58
CA PRO A 37 -22.75 -44.72 -14.93
C PRO A 37 -23.80 -45.83 -15.03
N SER A 38 -25.01 -45.56 -14.55
CA SER A 38 -26.16 -46.47 -14.55
C SER A 38 -27.15 -46.10 -15.66
N PRO A 39 -28.01 -47.05 -16.11
CA PRO A 39 -29.11 -46.72 -17.01
C PRO A 39 -29.98 -45.58 -16.46
N GLY A 40 -30.18 -44.54 -17.26
CA GLY A 40 -30.86 -43.29 -16.88
C GLY A 40 -29.91 -42.12 -16.61
N ASP A 41 -28.61 -42.37 -16.38
CA ASP A 41 -27.65 -41.31 -16.11
C ASP A 41 -27.31 -40.51 -17.37
N VAL A 42 -27.16 -39.20 -17.21
CA VAL A 42 -26.70 -38.29 -18.26
C VAL A 42 -25.18 -38.23 -18.23
N VAL A 43 -24.56 -38.54 -19.37
CA VAL A 43 -23.10 -38.61 -19.54
C VAL A 43 -22.67 -37.83 -20.78
N GLU A 44 -21.40 -37.47 -20.83
CA GLU A 44 -20.79 -37.00 -22.07
C GLU A 44 -19.93 -38.13 -22.67
N ALA A 45 -20.15 -38.44 -23.95
CA ALA A 45 -19.46 -39.50 -24.67
C ALA A 45 -18.55 -38.93 -25.77
N ALA A 46 -17.32 -39.43 -25.85
CA ALA A 46 -16.33 -39.03 -26.85
C ALA A 46 -16.46 -39.86 -28.14
N LEU A 47 -17.22 -39.32 -29.09
CA LEU A 47 -17.48 -39.97 -30.38
C LEU A 47 -16.48 -39.54 -31.46
N PRO A 48 -16.00 -40.47 -32.30
CA PRO A 48 -15.10 -40.14 -33.40
C PRO A 48 -15.79 -39.32 -34.49
N ASP A 49 -15.01 -38.54 -35.23
CA ASP A 49 -15.42 -37.89 -36.48
C ASP A 49 -15.51 -38.90 -37.64
N GLU A 50 -16.03 -38.47 -38.79
CA GLU A 50 -16.21 -39.35 -39.97
C GLU A 50 -14.89 -40.01 -40.44
N ASN A 51 -13.75 -39.38 -40.13
CA ASN A 51 -12.43 -39.86 -40.50
C ASN A 51 -11.72 -40.66 -39.37
N GLY A 52 -12.33 -40.76 -38.18
CA GLY A 52 -11.77 -41.44 -37.01
C GLY A 52 -10.57 -40.74 -36.35
N ASN A 53 -10.22 -39.53 -36.79
CA ASN A 53 -9.03 -38.80 -36.38
C ASN A 53 -9.28 -37.93 -35.14
N LEU A 54 -10.50 -37.45 -34.97
CA LEU A 54 -10.88 -36.55 -33.89
C LEU A 54 -12.03 -37.14 -33.08
N ARG A 55 -12.11 -36.77 -31.80
CA ARG A 55 -13.25 -37.11 -30.95
C ARG A 55 -13.90 -35.86 -30.40
N TYR A 56 -15.23 -35.85 -30.40
CA TYR A 56 -16.06 -34.77 -29.87
C TYR A 56 -16.90 -35.29 -28.70
N TRP A 57 -17.11 -34.45 -27.70
CA TRP A 57 -17.93 -34.80 -26.54
C TRP A 57 -19.39 -34.46 -26.81
N TRP A 58 -20.25 -35.47 -26.73
CA TRP A 58 -21.70 -35.35 -26.92
C TRP A 58 -22.42 -35.74 -25.65
N GLU A 59 -23.37 -34.93 -25.22
CA GLU A 59 -24.25 -35.28 -24.10
C GLU A 59 -25.29 -36.31 -24.55
N GLY A 60 -25.45 -37.37 -23.75
CA GLY A 60 -26.38 -38.46 -24.02
C GLY A 60 -26.83 -39.15 -22.74
N VAL A 61 -27.80 -40.05 -22.87
CA VAL A 61 -28.37 -40.79 -21.73
C VAL A 61 -27.97 -42.26 -21.84
N VAL A 62 -27.45 -42.83 -20.76
CA VAL A 62 -27.14 -44.26 -20.71
C VAL A 62 -28.44 -45.05 -20.72
N ASN A 63 -28.61 -45.92 -21.70
CA ASN A 63 -29.78 -46.79 -21.83
C ASN A 63 -29.51 -48.20 -21.28
N GLU A 64 -28.31 -48.74 -21.53
CA GLU A 64 -27.88 -50.04 -20.99
C GLU A 64 -26.41 -49.98 -20.56
N ALA A 65 -26.07 -50.71 -19.50
CA ALA A 65 -24.71 -50.85 -19.00
C ALA A 65 -24.37 -52.35 -18.87
N LYS A 66 -23.30 -52.80 -19.53
CA LYS A 66 -22.81 -54.19 -19.48
C LYS A 66 -21.28 -54.20 -19.37
N GLY A 67 -20.77 -54.41 -18.16
CA GLY A 67 -19.34 -54.35 -17.88
C GLY A 67 -18.78 -52.96 -18.20
N ASN A 68 -17.79 -52.89 -19.10
CA ASN A 68 -17.15 -51.63 -19.51
C ASN A 68 -17.82 -50.97 -20.73
N PHE A 69 -18.90 -51.55 -21.25
CA PHE A 69 -19.61 -51.05 -22.43
C PHE A 69 -20.98 -50.49 -22.06
N PHE A 70 -21.28 -49.30 -22.56
CA PHE A 70 -22.52 -48.58 -22.29
C PHE A 70 -23.20 -48.23 -23.59
N VAL A 71 -24.50 -48.49 -23.69
CA VAL A 71 -25.33 -48.05 -24.82
C VAL A 71 -25.83 -46.66 -24.49
N VAL A 72 -25.28 -45.65 -25.17
CA VAL A 72 -25.64 -44.24 -24.97
C VAL A 72 -26.58 -43.80 -26.07
N GLU A 73 -27.68 -43.16 -25.68
CA GLU A 73 -28.70 -42.61 -26.57
C GLU A 73 -28.52 -41.08 -26.68
N PHE A 74 -28.41 -40.58 -27.91
CA PHE A 74 -28.20 -39.16 -28.20
C PHE A 74 -29.48 -38.50 -28.73
N PRO A 75 -29.79 -37.26 -28.30
CA PRO A 75 -30.86 -36.47 -28.89
C PRO A 75 -30.49 -36.03 -30.31
N HIS A 76 -31.37 -36.26 -31.29
CA HIS A 76 -31.18 -35.83 -32.69
C HIS A 76 -32.41 -35.07 -33.20
N GLU A 77 -32.17 -34.02 -34.01
CA GLU A 77 -33.16 -32.99 -34.40
C GLU A 77 -34.38 -33.49 -35.19
N ARG A 78 -34.46 -34.76 -35.61
CA ARG A 78 -35.53 -35.28 -36.48
C ARG A 78 -36.08 -36.66 -36.09
N HIS A 79 -36.29 -36.91 -34.80
CA HIS A 79 -37.02 -38.08 -34.28
C HIS A 79 -36.35 -39.48 -34.38
N SER A 80 -35.06 -39.57 -34.74
CA SER A 80 -34.31 -40.83 -34.59
C SER A 80 -33.30 -40.71 -33.45
N LYS A 81 -33.60 -41.37 -32.33
CA LYS A 81 -32.68 -41.54 -31.20
C LYS A 81 -31.54 -42.45 -31.65
N LYS A 82 -30.37 -41.89 -31.95
CA LYS A 82 -29.20 -42.69 -32.32
C LYS A 82 -28.62 -43.31 -31.05
N LYS A 83 -28.41 -44.63 -31.07
CA LYS A 83 -27.74 -45.36 -29.99
C LYS A 83 -26.36 -45.78 -30.45
N GLU A 84 -25.35 -45.52 -29.63
CA GLU A 84 -23.99 -46.03 -29.85
C GLU A 84 -23.48 -46.75 -28.62
N VAL A 85 -22.61 -47.75 -28.85
CA VAL A 85 -21.91 -48.48 -27.79
C VAL A 85 -20.60 -47.77 -27.52
N VAL A 86 -20.39 -47.32 -26.29
CA VAL A 86 -19.24 -46.54 -25.87
C VAL A 86 -18.56 -47.23 -24.68
N GLU A 87 -17.23 -47.33 -24.72
CA GLU A 87 -16.43 -47.84 -23.62
C GLU A 87 -16.30 -46.83 -22.49
N LEU A 88 -16.13 -47.31 -21.25
CA LEU A 88 -15.98 -46.47 -20.05
C LEU A 88 -14.89 -45.39 -20.20
N ASP A 89 -13.77 -45.72 -20.86
CA ASP A 89 -12.65 -44.78 -21.08
C ASP A 89 -13.00 -43.57 -21.95
N HIS A 90 -14.12 -43.64 -22.68
CA HIS A 90 -14.63 -42.60 -23.56
C HIS A 90 -15.89 -41.93 -22.99
N LEU A 91 -16.21 -42.17 -21.72
CA LEU A 91 -17.32 -41.54 -21.00
C LEU A 91 -16.80 -40.65 -19.88
N ARG A 92 -17.57 -39.62 -19.57
CA ARG A 92 -17.39 -38.79 -18.37
C ARG A 92 -18.74 -38.29 -17.85
N PRO A 93 -18.83 -37.86 -16.57
CA PRO A 93 -20.02 -37.19 -16.05
C PRO A 93 -20.41 -35.97 -16.90
N THR A 94 -21.69 -35.61 -16.92
CA THR A 94 -22.09 -34.28 -17.42
C THR A 94 -21.71 -33.21 -16.38
N TYR A 95 -21.14 -32.10 -16.85
CA TYR A 95 -20.72 -30.97 -16.01
C TYR A 95 -21.65 -29.76 -16.17
N GLY A 96 -22.77 -29.94 -16.86
CA GLY A 96 -23.63 -28.85 -17.29
C GLY A 96 -22.91 -27.90 -18.24
N HIS A 97 -23.57 -26.76 -18.50
CA HIS A 97 -23.13 -25.76 -19.48
C HIS A 97 -22.86 -24.42 -18.78
N PRO A 98 -21.94 -24.34 -17.79
CA PRO A 98 -21.64 -23.07 -17.16
C PRO A 98 -21.02 -22.13 -18.19
N THR A 99 -21.63 -20.97 -18.38
CA THR A 99 -21.11 -19.95 -19.28
C THR A 99 -19.83 -19.36 -18.68
N LEU A 100 -18.80 -19.28 -19.51
CA LEU A 100 -17.55 -18.67 -19.08
C LEU A 100 -17.68 -17.15 -19.17
N CYS A 101 -17.46 -16.44 -18.06
CA CYS A 101 -17.38 -14.98 -18.09
C CYS A 101 -16.01 -14.57 -18.64
N ILE A 102 -15.95 -14.36 -19.95
CA ILE A 102 -14.72 -13.97 -20.65
C ILE A 102 -14.59 -12.45 -20.62
N GLU A 103 -13.45 -11.98 -20.13
CA GLU A 103 -13.08 -10.59 -20.11
C GLU A 103 -11.87 -10.31 -20.99
N LYS A 104 -11.86 -9.10 -21.55
CA LYS A 104 -10.73 -8.53 -22.27
C LYS A 104 -10.29 -7.30 -21.49
N LYS A 105 -9.06 -7.32 -20.99
CA LYS A 105 -8.42 -6.17 -20.34
C LYS A 105 -7.26 -5.68 -21.19
N MET A 106 -7.25 -4.38 -21.45
CA MET A 106 -6.15 -3.70 -22.11
C MET A 106 -5.31 -3.01 -21.02
N ILE A 107 -4.02 -3.30 -20.98
CA ILE A 107 -3.07 -2.68 -20.06
C ILE A 107 -2.14 -1.80 -20.89
N GLU A 108 -2.10 -0.52 -20.57
CA GLU A 108 -1.19 0.43 -21.21
C GLU A 108 0.23 0.27 -20.68
N PHE A 109 1.23 0.45 -21.56
CA PHE A 109 2.62 0.41 -21.13
C PHE A 109 2.95 1.67 -20.31
N PRO A 110 3.68 1.54 -19.18
CA PRO A 110 4.11 2.66 -18.39
C PRO A 110 4.85 3.74 -19.22
N PRO A 111 4.64 5.05 -18.93
CA PRO A 111 5.16 6.15 -19.74
C PRO A 111 6.69 6.14 -19.87
N ASN A 112 7.39 5.64 -18.86
CA ASN A 112 8.84 5.52 -18.76
C ASN A 112 9.44 4.27 -19.43
N MET A 113 8.61 3.37 -19.97
CA MET A 113 9.09 2.22 -20.75
C MET A 113 9.21 2.61 -22.22
N GLN A 114 10.45 2.65 -22.74
CA GLN A 114 10.65 2.79 -24.19
C GLN A 114 10.26 1.48 -24.87
N ALA A 115 9.13 1.50 -25.58
CA ALA A 115 8.55 0.35 -26.26
C ALA A 115 9.47 -0.20 -27.37
N SER A 116 10.25 0.65 -28.01
CA SER A 116 11.06 0.34 -29.21
C SER A 116 12.47 -0.17 -28.88
N ASN A 117 12.60 -1.11 -27.96
CA ASN A 117 13.87 -1.79 -27.69
C ASN A 117 13.65 -3.31 -27.82
N GLU A 118 14.17 -3.92 -28.88
CA GLU A 118 14.02 -5.36 -29.22
C GLU A 118 14.34 -6.29 -28.03
N ARG A 119 15.23 -5.84 -27.13
CA ARG A 119 15.56 -6.56 -25.88
C ARG A 119 14.43 -6.55 -24.86
N VAL A 120 13.68 -5.45 -24.75
CA VAL A 120 12.54 -5.31 -23.83
C VAL A 120 11.41 -6.20 -24.30
N GLU A 121 11.13 -6.20 -25.60
CA GLU A 121 10.13 -7.09 -26.20
C GLU A 121 10.48 -8.57 -25.94
N LYS A 122 11.71 -9.00 -26.22
CA LYS A 122 12.19 -10.36 -25.91
C LYS A 122 12.07 -10.71 -24.42
N PHE A 123 12.37 -9.76 -23.54
CA PHE A 123 12.25 -9.96 -22.09
C PHE A 123 10.80 -10.12 -21.65
N LEU A 124 9.93 -9.22 -22.11
CA LEU A 124 8.50 -9.25 -21.82
C LEU A 124 7.89 -10.55 -22.34
N ASP A 125 8.16 -10.92 -23.59
CA ASP A 125 7.68 -12.18 -24.17
C ASP A 125 8.15 -13.40 -23.37
N SER A 126 9.40 -13.41 -22.91
CA SER A 126 9.91 -14.51 -22.09
C SER A 126 9.20 -14.62 -20.74
N LYS A 127 8.82 -13.50 -20.12
CA LYS A 127 8.17 -13.49 -18.80
C LYS A 127 6.66 -13.68 -18.90
N LEU A 128 6.02 -13.13 -19.93
CA LEU A 128 4.59 -13.27 -20.20
C LEU A 128 4.21 -14.73 -20.51
N LYS A 129 5.12 -15.54 -21.05
CA LYS A 129 4.92 -17.00 -21.15
C LYS A 129 4.59 -17.66 -19.82
N ASN A 130 5.11 -17.16 -18.70
CA ASN A 130 4.80 -17.69 -17.38
C ASN A 130 3.41 -17.25 -16.88
N VAL A 131 2.90 -16.14 -17.40
CA VAL A 131 1.56 -15.62 -17.08
C VAL A 131 0.47 -16.47 -17.77
N ILE A 132 0.76 -17.06 -18.93
CA ILE A 132 -0.13 -18.00 -19.64
C ILE A 132 -0.43 -19.26 -18.80
N GLY A 133 0.42 -19.60 -17.82
CA GLY A 133 0.18 -20.70 -16.90
C GLY A 133 -0.98 -20.48 -15.90
N ILE A 134 -1.53 -19.27 -15.83
CA ILE A 134 -2.66 -18.98 -14.95
C ILE A 134 -3.92 -19.64 -15.49
N ARG A 135 -4.51 -20.52 -14.68
CA ARG A 135 -5.75 -21.21 -15.05
C ARG A 135 -6.86 -20.21 -15.34
N GLY A 136 -7.48 -20.34 -16.52
CA GLY A 136 -8.54 -19.45 -16.98
C GLY A 136 -8.05 -18.25 -17.79
N LEU A 137 -6.74 -17.99 -17.84
CA LEU A 137 -6.16 -17.06 -18.80
C LEU A 137 -6.05 -17.75 -20.17
N MET A 138 -6.59 -17.12 -21.20
CA MET A 138 -6.64 -17.70 -22.55
C MET A 138 -5.52 -17.17 -23.43
N THR A 139 -5.24 -15.87 -23.36
CA THR A 139 -4.17 -15.26 -24.13
C THR A 139 -3.66 -13.98 -23.49
N SER A 140 -2.37 -13.74 -23.69
CA SER A 140 -1.68 -12.48 -23.40
C SER A 140 -0.96 -12.06 -24.68
N LYS A 141 -1.46 -11.05 -25.38
CA LYS A 141 -0.85 -10.55 -26.62
C LYS A 141 -0.25 -9.17 -26.39
N LEU A 142 1.06 -9.08 -26.61
CA LEU A 142 1.81 -7.83 -26.55
C LEU A 142 1.63 -7.07 -27.88
N ASP A 143 1.32 -5.78 -27.80
CA ASP A 143 1.29 -4.85 -28.92
C ASP A 143 2.23 -3.69 -28.59
N VAL A 144 3.47 -3.81 -29.04
CA VAL A 144 4.55 -2.86 -28.75
C VAL A 144 4.33 -1.55 -29.49
N GLU A 145 3.87 -1.60 -30.74
CA GLU A 145 3.62 -0.43 -31.59
C GLU A 145 2.56 0.47 -30.97
N ASN A 146 1.44 -0.10 -30.57
CA ASN A 146 0.36 0.65 -29.94
C ASN A 146 0.58 0.85 -28.43
N ARG A 147 1.62 0.26 -27.83
CA ARG A 147 1.91 0.32 -26.38
C ARG A 147 0.80 -0.26 -25.49
N HIS A 148 0.24 -1.41 -25.87
CA HIS A 148 -0.77 -2.11 -25.09
C HIS A 148 -0.48 -3.60 -24.94
N LEU A 149 -0.80 -4.15 -23.76
CA LEU A 149 -0.90 -5.59 -23.55
C LEU A 149 -2.37 -5.97 -23.45
N CYS A 150 -2.80 -6.91 -24.28
CA CYS A 150 -4.15 -7.46 -24.26
C CYS A 150 -4.17 -8.76 -23.47
N LEU A 151 -4.92 -8.81 -22.38
CA LEU A 151 -5.20 -10.03 -21.62
C LEU A 151 -6.64 -10.46 -21.91
N ILE A 152 -6.83 -11.74 -22.23
CA ILE A 152 -8.15 -12.34 -22.39
C ILE A 152 -8.21 -13.59 -21.53
N GLY A 153 -9.27 -13.72 -20.74
CA GLY A 153 -9.46 -14.86 -19.84
C GLY A 153 -10.72 -14.73 -19.02
N THR A 154 -10.85 -15.58 -18.00
CA THR A 154 -11.87 -15.40 -16.97
C THR A 154 -11.58 -14.16 -16.13
N LEU A 155 -12.61 -13.49 -15.61
CA LEU A 155 -12.45 -12.30 -14.75
C LEU A 155 -11.39 -12.51 -13.63
N PRO A 156 -11.43 -13.58 -12.81
CA PRO A 156 -10.42 -13.80 -11.78
C PRO A 156 -8.99 -14.00 -12.34
N ALA A 157 -8.87 -14.69 -13.48
CA ALA A 157 -7.57 -14.92 -14.10
C ALA A 157 -6.97 -13.63 -14.67
N VAL A 158 -7.81 -12.77 -15.27
CA VAL A 158 -7.40 -11.47 -15.82
C VAL A 158 -6.94 -10.53 -14.71
N GLU A 159 -7.61 -10.52 -13.55
CA GLU A 159 -7.18 -9.72 -12.38
C GLU A 159 -5.80 -10.17 -11.86
N VAL A 160 -5.60 -11.48 -11.66
CA VAL A 160 -4.31 -12.03 -11.22
C VAL A 160 -3.21 -11.76 -12.25
N ALA A 161 -3.50 -11.98 -13.54
CA ALA A 161 -2.58 -11.71 -14.62
C ALA A 161 -2.19 -10.23 -14.68
N SER A 162 -3.14 -9.31 -14.46
CA SER A 162 -2.88 -7.87 -14.42
C SER A 162 -1.85 -7.51 -13.35
N ASN A 163 -2.00 -8.03 -12.13
CA ASN A 163 -1.06 -7.75 -11.03
C ASN A 163 0.35 -8.27 -11.34
N LEU A 164 0.45 -9.44 -11.99
CA LEU A 164 1.73 -10.01 -12.41
C LEU A 164 2.36 -9.21 -13.55
N VAL A 165 1.55 -8.69 -14.48
CA VAL A 165 2.02 -7.80 -15.55
C VAL A 165 2.62 -6.53 -14.98
N ASP A 166 2.00 -5.92 -13.97
CA ASP A 166 2.53 -4.73 -13.31
C ASP A 166 3.93 -4.99 -12.71
N ILE A 167 4.11 -6.17 -12.09
CA ILE A 167 5.42 -6.62 -11.59
C ILE A 167 6.42 -6.81 -12.73
N ILE A 168 6.03 -7.45 -13.83
CA ILE A 168 6.89 -7.69 -15.00
C ILE A 168 7.31 -6.36 -15.65
N PHE A 169 6.40 -5.41 -15.80
CA PHE A 169 6.70 -4.10 -16.35
C PHE A 169 7.66 -3.31 -15.47
N THR A 170 7.48 -3.40 -14.15
CA THR A 170 8.40 -2.80 -13.18
C THR A 170 9.81 -3.37 -13.30
N GLN A 171 9.93 -4.70 -13.43
CA GLN A 171 11.22 -5.37 -13.64
C GLN A 171 11.88 -4.95 -14.96
N ALA A 172 11.09 -4.82 -16.04
CA ALA A 172 11.60 -4.40 -17.34
C ALA A 172 12.10 -2.94 -17.35
N ILE A 173 11.43 -2.03 -16.63
CA ILE A 173 11.89 -0.65 -16.45
C ILE A 173 13.21 -0.62 -15.69
N HIS A 174 13.30 -1.39 -14.59
CA HIS A 174 14.52 -1.46 -13.77
C HIS A 174 15.72 -1.98 -14.59
N MET A 175 15.53 -3.05 -15.36
CA MET A 175 16.58 -3.57 -16.26
C MET A 175 17.06 -2.53 -17.28
N ASN A 176 16.16 -1.72 -17.84
CA ASN A 176 16.55 -0.66 -18.78
C ASN A 176 17.37 0.45 -18.11
N LEU A 177 16.99 0.87 -16.89
CA LEU A 177 17.72 1.88 -16.14
C LEU A 177 19.14 1.40 -15.81
N VAL A 178 19.28 0.16 -15.34
CA VAL A 178 20.58 -0.47 -15.06
C VAL A 178 21.42 -0.57 -16.33
N ASN A 179 20.85 -1.03 -17.45
CA ASN A 179 21.57 -1.13 -18.72
C ASN A 179 22.02 0.24 -19.27
N ASN A 180 21.20 1.29 -19.11
CA ASN A 180 21.56 2.64 -19.53
C ASN A 180 22.64 3.25 -18.64
N ALA A 181 22.64 2.94 -17.34
CA ALA A 181 23.75 3.28 -16.43
C ALA A 181 25.04 2.52 -16.79
N GLN A 182 24.94 1.25 -17.20
CA GLN A 182 26.07 0.43 -17.64
C GLN A 182 26.71 0.91 -18.95
N LYS A 183 25.92 1.43 -19.91
CA LYS A 183 26.47 2.01 -21.16
C LYS A 183 27.34 3.25 -20.92
N ASN A 184 27.14 3.97 -19.81
CA ASN A 184 27.97 5.11 -19.42
C ASN A 184 29.22 4.71 -18.62
N THR A 185 29.43 3.42 -18.36
CA THR A 185 30.55 2.95 -17.54
C THR A 185 31.14 1.68 -18.19
N GLU A 186 31.84 1.87 -19.30
CA GLU A 186 32.78 0.85 -19.77
C GLU A 186 33.81 0.60 -18.65
N PHE A 187 34.18 -0.68 -18.48
CA PHE A 187 35.02 -1.25 -17.41
C PHE A 187 34.31 -1.57 -16.09
N ILE A 188 33.68 -2.75 -16.01
CA ILE A 188 34.18 -3.90 -15.21
C ILE A 188 33.18 -5.06 -15.36
N ASN A 189 33.67 -6.16 -15.96
CA ASN A 189 33.09 -7.50 -15.84
C ASN A 189 33.09 -7.92 -14.37
N VAL A 190 31.93 -7.88 -13.69
CA VAL A 190 31.63 -8.81 -12.59
C VAL A 190 30.12 -9.04 -12.56
N GLU A 191 29.68 -10.29 -12.74
CA GLU A 191 28.41 -10.76 -12.20
C GLU A 191 28.42 -10.58 -10.67
N LYS A 192 27.97 -9.42 -10.17
CA LYS A 192 27.58 -9.18 -8.78
C LYS A 192 26.27 -8.40 -8.83
N LYS A 193 25.12 -9.07 -8.75
CA LYS A 193 24.48 -9.58 -7.53
C LYS A 193 24.17 -8.44 -6.54
N TYR A 194 23.51 -7.39 -7.01
CA TYR A 194 22.83 -6.45 -6.14
C TYR A 194 21.87 -7.22 -5.23
N ALA A 195 21.91 -6.89 -3.95
CA ALA A 195 20.92 -7.39 -3.02
C ALA A 195 19.63 -6.56 -3.17
N CYS A 196 18.50 -7.23 -3.02
CA CYS A 196 17.20 -6.58 -2.98
C CYS A 196 16.45 -7.09 -1.75
N VAL A 197 15.91 -6.17 -0.97
CA VAL A 197 15.00 -6.49 0.12
C VAL A 197 13.70 -5.73 -0.07
N SER A 198 12.59 -6.46 0.06
CA SER A 198 11.24 -5.92 -0.04
C SER A 198 10.50 -6.13 1.27
N PHE A 199 9.74 -5.14 1.71
CA PHE A 199 8.87 -5.25 2.87
C PHE A 199 7.56 -4.50 2.65
N GLN A 200 6.52 -4.93 3.37
CA GLN A 200 5.17 -4.39 3.24
C GLN A 200 4.88 -3.44 4.40
N VAL A 201 4.36 -2.26 4.06
CA VAL A 201 3.86 -1.26 5.01
C VAL A 201 2.37 -1.05 4.75
N ASP A 202 1.57 -0.88 5.80
CA ASP A 202 0.17 -0.48 5.63
C ASP A 202 0.11 0.86 4.87
N PRO A 203 -0.64 0.97 3.76
CA PRO A 203 -0.74 2.20 2.97
C PRO A 203 -1.09 3.45 3.78
N ARG A 204 -1.83 3.29 4.89
CA ARG A 204 -2.18 4.40 5.79
C ARG A 204 -0.99 5.01 6.52
N TYR A 205 0.12 4.27 6.62
CA TYR A 205 1.34 4.70 7.31
C TYR A 205 2.50 5.00 6.34
N LEU A 206 2.30 4.93 5.03
CA LEU A 206 3.32 5.30 4.03
C LEU A 206 3.82 6.73 4.20
N GLY A 207 2.94 7.65 4.62
CA GLY A 207 3.33 9.03 4.90
C GLY A 207 4.38 9.15 6.01
N LEU A 208 4.39 8.22 6.97
CA LEU A 208 5.39 8.16 8.04
C LEU A 208 6.73 7.58 7.54
N VAL A 209 6.70 6.67 6.55
CA VAL A 209 7.91 6.10 5.95
C VAL A 209 8.59 7.09 5.01
N ILE A 210 7.81 7.79 4.17
CA ILE A 210 8.36 8.78 3.22
C ILE A 210 8.77 10.05 3.98
N GLY A 211 7.93 10.49 4.91
CA GLY A 211 8.05 11.78 5.58
C GLY A 211 7.76 12.97 4.67
N PRO A 212 7.51 14.17 5.23
CA PRO A 212 7.31 15.38 4.46
C PRO A 212 8.55 15.66 3.60
N GLN A 213 8.33 15.86 2.28
CA GLN A 213 9.39 16.07 1.29
C GLN A 213 10.42 14.92 1.19
N GLY A 214 10.04 13.69 1.57
CA GLY A 214 10.94 12.54 1.50
C GLY A 214 12.04 12.56 2.57
N ARG A 215 11.88 13.36 3.65
CA ARG A 215 12.89 13.50 4.70
C ARG A 215 13.27 12.17 5.33
N ASN A 216 12.32 11.27 5.54
CA ASN A 216 12.57 9.98 6.18
C ASN A 216 13.23 8.97 5.23
N LEU A 217 13.18 9.20 3.91
CA LEU A 217 13.92 8.39 2.93
C LEU A 217 15.38 8.81 2.81
N LYS A 218 15.75 10.04 3.21
CA LYS A 218 17.12 10.54 3.02
C LYS A 218 18.17 9.70 3.74
N PRO A 219 18.03 9.35 5.04
CA PRO A 219 19.03 8.54 5.73
C PRO A 219 19.26 7.21 5.03
N ALA A 220 18.18 6.52 4.63
CA ALA A 220 18.26 5.26 3.92
C ALA A 220 18.90 5.39 2.52
N LYS A 221 18.69 6.51 1.83
CA LYS A 221 19.30 6.79 0.51
C LYS A 221 20.77 7.21 0.58
N GLU A 222 21.20 7.77 1.70
CA GLU A 222 22.58 8.24 1.91
C GLU A 222 23.52 7.11 2.37
N ILE A 223 22.99 5.94 2.75
CA ILE A 223 23.79 4.76 3.06
C ILE A 223 24.62 4.37 1.84
N GLN A 224 25.93 4.26 2.04
CA GLN A 224 26.86 3.92 0.97
C GLN A 224 26.56 2.52 0.40
N GLY A 225 26.37 2.46 -0.92
CA GLY A 225 26.03 1.24 -1.64
C GLY A 225 24.54 1.00 -1.80
N ILE A 226 23.67 1.92 -1.35
CA ILE A 226 22.27 1.95 -1.77
C ILE A 226 22.16 2.57 -3.15
N GLN A 227 21.47 1.89 -4.06
CA GLN A 227 21.26 2.34 -5.43
C GLN A 227 19.89 2.98 -5.62
N SER A 228 18.85 2.31 -5.13
CA SER A 228 17.46 2.76 -5.29
C SER A 228 16.59 2.31 -4.14
N ILE A 229 15.60 3.14 -3.81
CA ILE A 229 14.52 2.83 -2.89
C ILE A 229 13.21 3.24 -3.56
N ASP A 230 12.40 2.23 -3.89
CA ASP A 230 11.10 2.39 -4.54
C ASP A 230 9.98 2.17 -3.53
N VAL A 231 9.06 3.14 -3.44
CA VAL A 231 7.89 3.08 -2.55
C VAL A 231 6.64 3.16 -3.41
N TYR A 232 5.80 2.12 -3.32
CA TYR A 232 4.58 2.01 -4.11
C TYR A 232 3.34 2.39 -3.30
N ALA A 233 2.29 2.84 -4.00
CA ALA A 233 1.02 3.24 -3.38
C ALA A 233 0.31 2.09 -2.65
N ASN A 234 0.59 0.84 -3.02
CA ASN A 234 0.05 -0.36 -2.38
C ASN A 234 0.78 -0.74 -1.07
N GLY A 235 1.77 0.05 -0.62
CA GLY A 235 2.49 -0.21 0.62
C GLY A 235 3.78 -1.01 0.45
N LEU A 236 4.09 -1.49 -0.75
CA LEU A 236 5.33 -2.22 -1.00
C LEU A 236 6.51 -1.25 -1.03
N VAL A 237 7.60 -1.59 -0.33
CA VAL A 237 8.87 -0.86 -0.34
C VAL A 237 9.97 -1.81 -0.80
N ASN A 238 10.68 -1.44 -1.86
CA ASN A 238 11.81 -2.20 -2.41
C ASN A 238 13.10 -1.39 -2.24
N ILE A 239 14.12 -2.03 -1.71
CA ILE A 239 15.44 -1.43 -1.49
C ILE A 239 16.47 -2.23 -2.28
N TYR A 240 17.26 -1.55 -3.10
CA TYR A 240 18.33 -2.12 -3.91
C TYR A 240 19.67 -1.55 -3.48
N GLY A 241 20.66 -2.43 -3.37
CA GLY A 241 22.01 -2.04 -2.99
C GLY A 241 23.05 -3.09 -3.33
N ASP A 242 24.31 -2.74 -3.08
CA ASP A 242 25.46 -3.52 -3.51
C ASP A 242 25.54 -4.89 -2.81
N ASN A 243 25.14 -4.97 -1.53
CA ASN A 243 25.22 -6.17 -0.69
C ASN A 243 24.01 -6.32 0.23
N GLN A 244 23.74 -7.54 0.72
CA GLN A 244 22.60 -7.83 1.63
C GLN A 244 22.66 -6.99 2.91
N ASN A 245 23.86 -6.77 3.47
CA ASN A 245 24.03 -5.99 4.68
C ASN A 245 23.59 -4.54 4.50
N VAL A 246 23.87 -3.95 3.34
CA VAL A 246 23.56 -2.54 3.02
C VAL A 246 22.05 -2.37 2.87
N VAL A 247 21.38 -3.27 2.15
CA VAL A 247 19.92 -3.20 1.99
C VAL A 247 19.18 -3.49 3.29
N GLU A 248 19.72 -4.36 4.15
CA GLU A 248 19.16 -4.62 5.47
C GLU A 248 19.34 -3.44 6.44
N GLU A 249 20.45 -2.71 6.33
CA GLU A 249 20.68 -1.46 7.06
C GLU A 249 19.68 -0.38 6.64
N ALA A 250 19.50 -0.17 5.33
CA ALA A 250 18.49 0.76 4.82
C ALA A 250 17.06 0.33 5.15
N ARG A 251 16.79 -0.98 5.21
CA ARG A 251 15.49 -1.49 5.67
C ARG A 251 15.22 -1.07 7.11
N LYS A 252 16.19 -1.20 8.01
CA LYS A 252 16.05 -0.81 9.42
C LYS A 252 15.75 0.68 9.60
N GLU A 253 16.23 1.53 8.71
CA GLU A 253 15.93 2.96 8.73
C GLU A 253 14.48 3.28 8.33
N LEU A 254 13.89 2.46 7.44
CA LEU A 254 12.55 2.69 6.88
C LEU A 254 11.44 1.88 7.56
N GLU A 255 11.80 0.87 8.33
CA GLU A 255 10.84 0.05 9.07
C GLU A 255 10.16 0.86 10.17
N LEU A 256 8.83 0.73 10.26
CA LEU A 256 8.04 1.41 11.28
C LEU A 256 8.12 0.63 12.59
N VAL A 257 8.54 1.30 13.66
CA VAL A 257 8.65 0.73 14.99
C VAL A 257 7.80 1.51 15.98
N THR A 258 7.57 0.91 17.15
CA THR A 258 6.87 1.55 18.27
C THR A 258 7.80 1.60 19.47
N GLU A 259 7.98 2.78 20.06
CA GLU A 259 8.78 2.95 21.29
C GLU A 259 8.00 3.74 22.35
N ASN A 260 8.26 3.42 23.61
CA ASN A 260 7.62 4.07 24.76
C ASN A 260 8.65 4.92 25.51
N ILE A 261 8.33 6.19 25.75
CA ILE A 261 9.16 7.10 26.53
C ILE A 261 8.47 7.37 27.87
N PRO A 262 9.09 7.03 29.01
CA PRO A 262 8.50 7.31 30.32
C PRO A 262 8.47 8.82 30.58
N ILE A 263 7.37 9.28 31.15
CA ILE A 263 7.16 10.67 31.58
C ILE A 263 6.44 10.71 32.93
N HIS A 264 6.63 11.80 33.68
CA HIS A 264 5.96 12.00 34.96
C HIS A 264 4.60 12.67 34.79
N ARG A 265 3.71 12.50 35.77
CA ARG A 265 2.36 13.09 35.78
C ARG A 265 2.35 14.61 35.57
N ASN A 266 3.31 15.33 36.17
CA ASN A 266 3.45 16.79 36.02
C ASN A 266 3.85 17.21 34.58
N GLN A 267 4.41 16.31 33.78
CA GLN A 267 4.82 16.57 32.39
C GLN A 267 3.70 16.31 31.37
N VAL A 268 2.66 15.54 31.72
CA VAL A 268 1.58 15.16 30.80
C VAL A 268 0.87 16.40 30.21
N GLY A 269 0.52 17.36 31.06
CA GLY A 269 -0.15 18.60 30.63
C GLY A 269 0.71 19.45 29.70
N LEU A 270 2.04 19.44 29.91
CA LEU A 270 3.01 20.13 29.07
C LEU A 270 3.09 19.48 27.68
N ILE A 271 3.20 18.15 27.62
CA ILE A 271 3.35 17.40 26.37
C ILE A 271 2.08 17.48 25.51
N ILE A 272 0.89 17.39 26.13
CA ILE A 272 -0.38 17.50 25.42
C ILE A 272 -0.62 18.96 24.97
N GLY A 273 -0.39 19.92 25.87
CA GLY A 273 -0.69 21.33 25.63
C GLY A 273 -2.19 21.64 25.67
N LYS A 274 -2.55 22.92 25.57
CA LYS A 274 -3.95 23.37 25.59
C LYS A 274 -4.69 22.82 24.37
N GLY A 275 -5.71 21.99 24.60
CA GLY A 275 -6.49 21.36 23.52
C GLY A 275 -5.70 20.39 22.64
N GLY A 276 -4.55 19.89 23.10
CA GLY A 276 -3.72 18.98 22.31
C GLY A 276 -2.78 19.66 21.31
N SER A 277 -2.64 20.99 21.34
CA SER A 277 -1.85 21.72 20.34
C SER A 277 -0.38 21.30 20.30
N GLN A 278 0.22 21.05 21.47
CA GLN A 278 1.65 20.77 21.58
C GLN A 278 2.00 19.38 21.06
N ILE A 279 1.17 18.37 21.37
CA ILE A 279 1.39 17.01 20.88
C ILE A 279 1.13 16.91 19.37
N ILE A 280 0.20 17.70 18.82
CA ILE A 280 -0.01 17.79 17.36
C ILE A 280 1.24 18.38 16.68
N GLU A 281 1.80 19.45 17.25
CA GLU A 281 3.00 20.10 16.75
C GLU A 281 4.22 19.16 16.80
N LEU A 282 4.40 18.44 17.91
CA LEU A 282 5.44 17.41 18.07
C LEU A 282 5.35 16.30 17.01
N GLN A 283 4.15 15.79 16.77
CA GLN A 283 3.89 14.78 15.74
C GLN A 283 4.23 15.32 14.34
N LYS A 284 3.86 16.58 14.04
CA LYS A 284 4.15 17.22 12.76
C LYS A 284 5.65 17.39 12.52
N PHE A 285 6.41 17.84 13.52
CA PHE A 285 7.85 18.06 13.35
C PHE A 285 8.66 16.77 13.29
N SER A 286 8.29 15.78 14.10
CA SER A 286 8.96 14.47 14.13
C SER A 286 8.52 13.53 13.00
N SER A 287 7.37 13.80 12.36
CA SER A 287 6.73 12.83 11.44
C SER A 287 6.47 11.48 12.10
N SER A 288 6.16 11.49 13.41
CA SER A 288 5.77 10.32 14.18
C SER A 288 4.37 10.50 14.74
N ARG A 289 3.69 9.39 15.03
CA ARG A 289 2.41 9.39 15.74
C ARG A 289 2.68 9.21 17.23
N MET A 290 2.11 10.06 18.07
CA MET A 290 2.35 10.07 19.53
C MET A 290 1.05 9.92 20.30
N VAL A 291 1.03 9.06 21.31
CA VAL A 291 -0.12 8.88 22.22
C VAL A 291 0.40 8.81 23.65
N VAL A 292 -0.15 9.65 24.53
CA VAL A 292 0.14 9.57 25.97
C VAL A 292 -0.75 8.53 26.60
N LYS A 293 -0.15 7.58 27.33
CA LYS A 293 -0.84 6.52 28.06
C LYS A 293 -0.38 6.49 29.51
N GLN A 294 -1.28 6.05 30.39
CA GLN A 294 -0.96 5.75 31.78
C GLN A 294 -0.46 4.30 31.87
N VAL A 295 0.50 4.04 32.75
CA VAL A 295 0.95 2.68 33.05
C VAL A 295 -0.11 2.01 33.95
N GLU A 296 -0.51 0.78 33.61
CA GLU A 296 -1.42 0.01 34.46
C GLU A 296 -0.80 -0.21 35.85
N ASP A 297 -1.63 -0.18 36.90
CA ASP A 297 -1.23 -0.36 38.31
C ASP A 297 -0.34 0.72 38.95
N THR A 298 -0.14 1.88 38.30
CA THR A 298 0.55 3.04 38.88
C THR A 298 -0.13 4.38 38.56
N GLU A 299 -0.49 5.16 39.60
CA GLU A 299 -1.19 6.45 39.40
C GLU A 299 -0.27 7.59 38.93
N GLU A 300 1.04 7.44 39.09
CA GLU A 300 2.00 8.51 38.81
C GLU A 300 2.87 8.29 37.56
N ALA A 301 2.79 7.11 36.95
CA ALA A 301 3.62 6.73 35.81
C ALA A 301 2.84 6.84 34.50
N TYR A 302 3.37 7.65 33.58
CA TYR A 302 2.85 7.83 32.24
C TYR A 302 3.95 7.53 31.22
N TYR A 303 3.57 7.21 29.99
CA TYR A 303 4.51 7.09 28.88
C TYR A 303 3.93 7.67 27.59
N ILE A 304 4.81 8.13 26.72
CA ILE A 304 4.47 8.53 25.36
C ILE A 304 4.78 7.33 24.46
N GLN A 305 3.74 6.74 23.88
CA GLN A 305 3.88 5.75 22.83
C GLN A 305 4.10 6.47 21.50
N MET A 306 5.28 6.30 20.90
CA MET A 306 5.64 6.85 19.60
C MET A 306 5.64 5.75 18.54
N PHE A 307 5.06 6.03 17.38
CA PHE A 307 5.03 5.14 16.22
C PHE A 307 5.54 5.87 14.97
N GLY A 308 6.54 5.32 14.29
CA GLY A 308 7.19 5.94 13.14
C GLY A 308 8.46 5.20 12.73
N THR A 309 9.23 5.76 11.79
CA THR A 309 10.58 5.27 11.50
C THR A 309 11.53 5.55 12.67
N ARG A 310 12.67 4.86 12.72
CA ARG A 310 13.70 5.09 13.76
C ARG A 310 14.11 6.56 13.83
N HIS A 311 14.43 7.15 12.69
CA HIS A 311 14.78 8.57 12.59
C HIS A 311 13.67 9.51 13.12
N SER A 312 12.40 9.21 12.81
CA SER A 312 11.26 9.99 13.31
C SER A 312 11.09 9.90 14.82
N ILE A 313 11.28 8.70 15.38
CA ILE A 313 11.18 8.47 16.82
C ILE A 313 12.32 9.18 17.56
N GLU A 314 13.56 9.09 17.07
CA GLU A 314 14.71 9.80 17.65
C GLU A 314 14.51 11.31 17.63
N THR A 315 13.98 11.85 16.52
CA THR A 315 13.63 13.27 16.43
C THR A 315 12.54 13.63 17.44
N GLY A 316 11.49 12.81 17.57
CA GLY A 316 10.44 12.97 18.57
C GLY A 316 10.96 12.96 20.00
N GLN A 317 11.85 12.01 20.31
CA GLN A 317 12.52 11.90 21.62
C GLN A 317 13.32 13.16 21.95
N ALA A 318 14.09 13.68 21.00
CA ALA A 318 14.87 14.89 21.18
C ALA A 318 13.96 16.11 21.47
N LEU A 319 12.87 16.25 20.71
CA LEU A 319 11.91 17.34 20.91
C LEU A 319 11.21 17.26 22.28
N VAL A 320 10.79 16.05 22.69
CA VAL A 320 10.17 15.84 24.01
C VAL A 320 11.15 16.17 25.14
N LYS A 321 12.40 15.68 25.05
CA LYS A 321 13.44 15.97 26.05
C LYS A 321 13.71 17.47 26.16
N TYR A 322 13.83 18.16 25.03
CA TYR A 322 14.03 19.60 24.98
C TYR A 322 12.86 20.39 25.61
N LEU A 323 11.61 19.96 25.38
CA LEU A 323 10.45 20.60 26.01
C LEU A 323 10.46 20.44 27.53
N ILE A 324 10.77 19.23 28.02
CA ILE A 324 10.83 18.94 29.45
C ILE A 324 11.93 19.78 30.12
N SER A 325 13.14 19.82 29.54
CA SER A 325 14.24 20.61 30.11
C SER A 325 13.93 22.10 30.13
N THR A 326 13.37 22.64 29.04
CA THR A 326 12.98 24.05 28.94
C THR A 326 11.91 24.42 29.97
N PHE A 327 11.00 23.49 30.29
CA PHE A 327 9.98 23.70 31.30
C PHE A 327 10.57 23.70 32.72
N GLN A 328 11.45 22.75 33.03
CA GLN A 328 12.15 22.69 34.32
C GLN A 328 12.94 23.97 34.59
N GLU A 329 13.70 24.47 33.60
CA GLU A 329 14.43 25.74 33.74
C GLU A 329 13.51 26.94 34.01
N LYS A 330 12.30 26.95 33.44
CA LYS A 330 11.31 28.02 33.69
C LYS A 330 10.77 27.93 35.10
N GLU A 331 10.43 26.72 35.59
CA GLU A 331 9.98 26.53 36.97
C GLU A 331 11.04 26.94 37.99
N GLU A 332 12.30 26.59 37.77
CA GLU A 332 13.42 26.99 38.63
C GLU A 332 13.58 28.51 38.69
N LYS A 333 13.56 29.18 37.52
CA LYS A 333 13.62 30.66 37.45
C LYS A 333 12.43 31.31 38.15
N GLN A 334 11.23 30.75 37.99
CA GLN A 334 10.01 31.26 38.63
C GLN A 334 10.08 31.13 40.15
N ALA A 335 10.57 29.98 40.65
CA ALA A 335 10.76 29.74 42.07
C ALA A 335 11.80 30.68 42.67
N LEU A 336 12.92 30.91 41.97
CA LEU A 336 13.96 31.86 42.40
C LEU A 336 13.42 33.29 42.49
N ILE A 337 12.64 33.74 41.50
CA ILE A 337 12.00 35.06 41.51
C ILE A 337 11.02 35.20 42.67
N SER A 338 10.21 34.17 42.94
CA SER A 338 9.30 34.17 44.08
C SER A 338 10.07 34.28 45.40
N ASN A 339 11.11 33.47 45.58
CA ASN A 339 11.92 33.48 46.79
C ASN A 339 12.58 34.85 47.02
N LEU A 340 13.18 35.45 45.98
CA LEU A 340 13.75 36.81 46.08
C LEU A 340 12.67 37.86 46.41
N SER A 341 11.48 37.74 45.82
CA SER A 341 10.38 38.68 46.07
C SER A 341 9.89 38.60 47.53
N ASP A 342 9.81 37.41 48.09
CA ASP A 342 9.43 37.19 49.49
C ASP A 342 10.53 37.66 50.46
N GLU A 343 11.81 37.45 50.12
CA GLU A 343 12.95 37.98 50.89
C GLU A 343 12.96 39.53 50.89
N LEU A 344 12.70 40.17 49.75
CA LEU A 344 12.57 41.63 49.67
C LEU A 344 11.39 42.15 50.50
N ARG A 345 10.25 41.45 50.50
CA ARG A 345 9.09 41.81 51.34
C ARG A 345 9.41 41.73 52.83
N THR A 346 10.09 40.68 53.27
CA THR A 346 10.49 40.52 54.69
C THR A 346 11.53 41.55 55.14
N MET A 347 12.48 41.92 54.26
CA MET A 347 13.46 42.97 54.53
C MET A 347 12.85 44.38 54.57
N SER A 348 11.85 44.66 53.71
CA SER A 348 11.14 45.94 53.70
C SER A 348 10.32 46.16 54.98
N HIS A 349 9.78 45.10 55.59
CA HIS A 349 9.08 45.18 56.88
C HIS A 349 10.01 45.42 58.08
N ARG A 350 11.33 45.19 57.98
CA ARG A 350 12.29 45.50 59.06
C ARG A 350 12.71 46.97 59.15
N LYS A 351 12.48 47.80 58.11
CA LYS A 351 12.96 49.20 58.06
C LYS A 351 11.94 50.28 58.46
N LEU A 352 10.72 49.93 58.85
CA LEU A 352 9.71 50.90 59.30
C LEU A 352 9.41 50.74 60.80
N ARG A 353 10.32 51.23 61.66
CA ARG A 353 9.96 51.67 63.02
C ARG A 353 9.62 53.17 62.94
N PRO A 354 8.40 53.61 63.31
CA PRO A 354 8.05 55.03 63.23
C PRO A 354 8.76 55.81 64.33
N GLY A 355 9.71 56.67 63.96
CA GLY A 355 10.22 57.73 64.82
C GLY A 355 9.20 58.85 64.93
N ARG A 356 8.73 59.12 66.16
CA ARG A 356 7.87 60.26 66.53
C ARG A 356 8.42 61.61 66.05
N ARG A 357 7.63 62.41 65.32
CA ARG A 357 7.68 63.90 65.27
C ARG A 357 6.28 64.41 64.90
N ARG A 358 5.52 64.94 65.87
CA ARG A 358 5.28 66.37 66.21
C ARG A 358 4.58 67.17 65.09
N GLN A 359 3.37 67.63 65.43
CA GLN A 359 2.51 68.57 64.70
C GLN A 359 3.12 69.97 64.64
N GLU A 360 2.92 70.62 63.49
CA GLU A 360 2.79 72.07 63.18
C GLU A 360 2.81 72.10 61.63
N GLY A 361 1.99 72.78 60.84
CA GLY A 361 0.95 73.78 61.01
C GLY A 361 0.89 74.57 59.69
N VAL A 362 -0.28 74.57 59.03
CA VAL A 362 -0.84 75.67 58.21
C VAL A 362 -0.30 75.94 56.77
N ASN A 363 -1.25 75.77 55.83
CA ASN A 363 -1.62 76.54 54.60
C ASN A 363 -0.63 76.79 53.43
N ASP A 364 -1.00 76.34 52.23
CA ASP A 364 -1.81 77.08 51.22
C ASP A 364 -1.38 76.92 49.75
N VAL A 365 -2.42 76.85 48.89
CA VAL A 365 -2.52 77.20 47.46
C VAL A 365 -1.96 76.24 46.37
N ALA A 366 -2.94 75.64 45.67
CA ALA A 366 -3.08 75.38 44.23
C ALA A 366 -1.84 75.33 43.31
N SER A 367 -1.73 74.26 42.52
CA SER A 367 -2.01 74.31 41.06
C SER A 367 -1.68 72.99 40.33
N SER A 368 -2.50 72.71 39.31
CA SER A 368 -2.19 71.91 38.11
C SER A 368 -2.29 70.39 38.17
N GLN A 369 -3.51 69.91 37.93
CA GLN A 369 -3.78 68.63 37.26
C GLN A 369 -3.24 68.67 35.83
N GLN A 370 -2.45 67.65 35.45
CA GLN A 370 -2.32 67.22 34.05
C GLN A 370 -2.68 65.73 33.96
N ASN A 371 -3.91 65.49 33.51
CA ASN A 371 -4.36 64.19 33.00
C ASN A 371 -3.87 64.07 31.55
N LEU A 372 -3.09 63.03 31.25
CA LEU A 372 -2.83 62.55 29.89
C LEU A 372 -3.62 61.26 29.65
N THR A 373 -4.17 61.18 28.45
CA THR A 373 -5.32 60.37 28.01
C THR A 373 -4.97 58.94 27.57
N PRO A 374 -5.97 58.02 27.50
CA PRO A 374 -5.82 56.68 26.94
C PRO A 374 -6.09 56.70 25.42
N SER A 375 -5.07 56.48 24.58
CA SER A 375 -5.20 56.53 23.12
C SER A 375 -4.85 55.23 22.38
N THR A 376 -4.79 54.09 23.05
CA THR A 376 -4.44 52.80 22.39
C THR A 376 -5.62 51.88 22.12
N GLN A 377 -6.81 52.15 22.70
CA GLN A 377 -7.99 51.28 22.51
C GLN A 377 -8.83 51.59 21.27
N GLN A 378 -8.75 52.80 20.68
CA GLN A 378 -9.53 53.13 19.48
C GLN A 378 -8.88 52.70 18.15
N GLN A 379 -7.56 52.46 18.12
CA GLN A 379 -6.89 52.00 16.89
C GLN A 379 -7.06 50.49 16.63
N GLN A 380 -7.27 49.66 17.66
CA GLN A 380 -7.48 48.21 17.47
C GLN A 380 -8.89 47.86 16.99
N GLN A 381 -9.91 48.68 17.29
CA GLN A 381 -11.28 48.43 16.83
C GLN A 381 -11.50 48.73 15.34
N GLN A 382 -10.75 49.67 14.76
CA GLN A 382 -10.85 49.95 13.31
C GLN A 382 -10.17 48.89 12.44
N GLN A 383 -9.12 48.21 12.92
CA GLN A 383 -8.49 47.12 12.18
C GLN A 383 -9.32 45.83 12.17
N GLN A 384 -10.13 45.57 13.20
CA GLN A 384 -11.01 44.39 13.24
C GLN A 384 -12.22 44.51 12.29
N GLN A 385 -12.70 45.71 11.98
CA GLN A 385 -13.80 45.87 11.03
C GLN A 385 -13.38 45.72 9.56
N GLN A 386 -12.12 45.98 9.20
CA GLN A 386 -11.65 45.81 7.82
C GLN A 386 -11.32 44.36 7.43
N GLN A 387 -11.10 43.46 8.39
CA GLN A 387 -10.82 42.04 8.09
C GLN A 387 -12.07 41.15 7.95
N GLN A 388 -13.27 41.66 8.24
CA GLN A 388 -14.52 40.89 8.05
C GLN A 388 -15.23 41.17 6.71
N GLN A 389 -14.61 41.92 5.79
CA GLN A 389 -15.16 42.20 4.46
C GLN A 389 -14.26 41.75 3.28
N GLN A 390 -13.37 40.76 3.48
CA GLN A 390 -12.70 40.05 2.38
C GLN A 390 -12.93 38.55 2.46
#